data_AF-A0A386B0C1-F1
#
_entry.id   AF-A0A386B0C1-F1
#
_cell.length_a   1.000
_cell.length_b   1.000
_cell.length_c   1.000
_cell.angle_alpha   90.00
_cell.angle_beta   90.00
_cell.angle_gamma   90.00
#
_symmetry.space_group_name_H-M   'P 1'
#
loop_
_entity.id
_entity.type
_entity.pdbx_description
1 polymer ?
#
loop_
_entity_poly.entity_id
_entity_poly.type
_entity_poly.pdbx_seq_one_letter_code
_entity_poly.pdbx_strand_id
1 'polypeptide(L)'
;MRFLTKLKKILTLKKTTFLFYFLECCCSFYFGLIFGNLFGTFLNFFRVFLGDSLILLCLILCFELFNISIIKTKYSQSSDIVNKENKIAKAIIIIQNIQLGVLLGFFVDSFKVGS
;
A
#
# COMPACT_ATOMS: atom_id res chain seq x y z
N MET A 1 41.79 13.47 -7.70
CA MET A 1 41.32 12.33 -6.87
C MET A 1 40.23 12.68 -5.83
N ARG A 2 40.31 13.78 -5.06
CA ARG A 2 39.33 14.12 -3.98
C ARG A 2 37.87 14.29 -4.44
N PHE A 3 37.63 14.66 -5.70
CA PHE A 3 36.28 14.82 -6.25
C PHE A 3 35.57 13.47 -6.47
N LEU A 4 36.28 12.49 -7.05
CA LEU A 4 35.77 11.12 -7.27
C LEU A 4 35.37 10.43 -5.97
N THR A 5 36.15 10.62 -4.89
CA THR A 5 35.82 10.07 -3.57
C THR A 5 34.57 10.71 -2.96
N LYS A 6 34.37 12.03 -3.16
CA LYS A 6 33.13 12.70 -2.73
C LYS A 6 31.92 12.21 -3.53
N LEU A 7 32.06 12.07 -4.85
CA LEU A 7 30.99 11.66 -5.74
C LEU A 7 30.56 10.20 -5.48
N LYS A 8 31.53 9.30 -5.25
CA LYS A 8 31.27 7.92 -4.82
C LYS A 8 30.51 7.88 -3.49
N LYS A 9 30.90 8.72 -2.52
CA LYS A 9 30.23 8.82 -1.21
C LYS A 9 28.77 9.29 -1.34
N ILE A 10 28.49 10.28 -2.19
CA ILE A 10 27.13 10.78 -2.45
C ILE A 10 26.27 9.71 -3.13
N LEU A 11 26.81 9.01 -4.14
CA LEU A 11 26.11 7.90 -4.81
C LEU A 11 25.78 6.77 -3.85
N THR A 12 26.71 6.37 -2.98
CA THR A 12 26.44 5.32 -1.99
C THR A 12 25.38 5.74 -0.98
N LEU A 13 25.38 7.01 -0.54
CA LEU A 13 24.38 7.53 0.40
C LEU A 13 22.99 7.59 -0.23
N LYS A 14 22.90 8.02 -1.50
CA LYS A 14 21.64 8.06 -2.24
C LYS A 14 21.10 6.65 -2.47
N LYS A 15 21.98 5.67 -2.74
CA LYS A 15 21.61 4.26 -2.90
C LYS A 15 21.07 3.65 -1.60
N THR A 16 21.70 3.91 -0.45
CA THR A 16 21.24 3.38 0.85
C THR A 16 19.89 3.97 1.26
N THR A 17 19.68 5.27 1.05
CA THR A 17 18.40 5.92 1.34
C THR A 17 17.28 5.38 0.45
N PHE A 18 17.57 5.18 -0.85
CA PHE A 18 16.62 4.55 -1.77
C PHE A 18 16.26 3.13 -1.34
N LEU A 19 17.25 2.29 -1.00
CA LEU A 19 17.02 0.92 -0.55
C LEU A 19 16.17 0.86 0.71
N PHE A 20 16.37 1.79 1.65
CA PHE A 20 15.56 1.85 2.86
C PHE A 20 14.08 2.13 2.55
N TYR A 21 13.80 3.14 1.72
CA TYR A 21 12.43 3.46 1.30
C TYR A 21 11.80 2.34 0.47
N PHE A 22 12.58 1.72 -0.41
CA PHE A 22 12.11 0.58 -1.19
C PHE A 22 11.74 -0.60 -0.29
N LEU A 23 12.57 -0.91 0.71
CA LEU A 23 12.31 -1.98 1.67
C LEU A 23 11.06 -1.68 2.50
N GLU A 24 10.87 -0.45 2.96
CA GLU A 24 9.65 -0.02 3.69
C GLU A 24 8.38 -0.22 2.84
N CYS A 25 8.44 0.13 1.55
CA CYS A 25 7.35 -0.11 0.60
C CYS A 25 7.11 -1.61 0.37
N CYS A 26 8.16 -2.41 0.19
CA CYS A 26 8.03 -3.86 0.03
C CYS A 26 7.44 -4.53 1.28
N CYS A 27 7.87 -4.13 2.48
CA CYS A 27 7.33 -4.65 3.73
C CYS A 27 5.84 -4.32 3.87
N SER A 28 5.45 -3.07 3.66
CA SER A 28 4.04 -2.66 3.73
C SER A 28 3.15 -3.37 2.69
N PHE A 29 3.65 -3.53 1.46
CA PHE A 29 3.00 -4.33 0.44
C PHE A 29 2.86 -5.80 0.84
N TYR A 30 3.92 -6.41 1.35
CA TYR A 30 3.92 -7.82 1.76
C TYR A 30 2.97 -8.08 2.93
N PHE A 31 2.91 -7.15 3.90
CA PHE A 31 1.89 -7.18 4.95
C PHE A 31 0.47 -7.13 4.36
N GLY A 32 0.23 -6.23 3.40
CA GLY A 32 -1.04 -6.20 2.66
C GLY A 32 -1.37 -7.54 2.00
N LEU A 33 -0.39 -8.19 1.37
CA LEU A 33 -0.56 -9.49 0.71
C LEU A 33 -0.94 -10.59 1.71
N ILE A 34 -0.25 -10.67 2.85
CA ILE A 34 -0.61 -11.62 3.92
C ILE A 34 -2.04 -11.38 4.40
N PHE A 35 -2.40 -10.12 4.66
CA PHE A 35 -3.76 -9.77 5.06
C PHE A 35 -4.78 -10.11 4.00
N GLY A 36 -4.52 -9.84 2.72
CA GLY A 36 -5.42 -10.19 1.62
C GLY A 36 -5.65 -11.69 1.52
N ASN A 37 -4.61 -12.50 1.70
CA ASN A 37 -4.72 -13.96 1.68
C ASN A 37 -5.50 -14.49 2.90
N LEU A 38 -5.25 -13.93 4.10
CA LEU A 38 -6.07 -14.23 5.29
C LEU A 38 -7.54 -13.83 5.07
N PHE A 39 -7.78 -12.69 4.45
CA PHE A 39 -9.13 -12.22 4.15
C PHE A 39 -9.83 -13.10 3.11
N GLY A 40 -9.11 -13.68 2.15
CA GLY A 40 -9.62 -14.70 1.23
C GLY A 40 -10.25 -15.89 1.96
N THR A 41 -9.59 -16.37 3.03
CA THR A 41 -10.15 -17.45 3.86
C THR A 41 -11.44 -17.05 4.60
N PHE A 42 -11.52 -15.81 5.10
CA PHE A 42 -12.75 -15.27 5.68
C PHE A 42 -13.84 -15.05 4.63
N LEU A 43 -13.47 -14.67 3.40
CA LEU A 43 -14.40 -14.45 2.31
C LEU A 43 -15.06 -15.72 1.82
N ASN A 44 -14.46 -16.90 2.03
CA ASN A 44 -15.13 -18.16 1.76
C ASN A 44 -16.42 -18.33 2.61
N PHE A 45 -16.48 -17.74 3.81
CA PHE A 45 -17.73 -17.66 4.61
C PHE A 45 -18.77 -16.74 3.95
N PHE A 46 -18.34 -15.59 3.43
CA PHE A 46 -19.21 -14.62 2.75
C PHE A 46 -19.60 -15.04 1.32
N ARG A 47 -18.82 -15.92 0.68
CA ARG A 47 -19.07 -16.45 -0.67
C ARG A 47 -20.40 -17.18 -0.75
N VAL A 48 -20.79 -17.88 0.32
CA VAL A 48 -22.10 -18.53 0.44
C VAL A 48 -23.25 -17.52 0.29
N PHE A 49 -23.05 -16.27 0.70
CA PHE A 49 -24.08 -15.23 0.70
C PHE A 49 -24.05 -14.32 -0.52
N LEU A 50 -22.87 -13.89 -0.99
CA LEU A 50 -22.75 -12.77 -1.94
C LEU A 50 -22.16 -13.17 -3.30
N GLY A 51 -21.53 -14.34 -3.46
CA GLY A 51 -20.82 -14.69 -4.69
C GLY A 51 -19.57 -13.81 -4.97
N ASP A 52 -18.65 -14.34 -5.76
CA ASP A 52 -17.30 -13.75 -5.90
C ASP A 52 -17.27 -12.35 -6.51
N SER A 53 -18.12 -12.09 -7.50
CA SER A 53 -18.14 -10.81 -8.23
C SER A 53 -18.64 -9.65 -7.36
N LEU A 54 -19.63 -9.88 -6.50
CA LEU A 54 -20.14 -8.86 -5.58
C LEU A 54 -19.16 -8.59 -4.44
N ILE A 55 -18.44 -9.61 -3.97
CA ILE A 55 -17.39 -9.46 -2.97
C ILE A 55 -16.27 -8.57 -3.51
N LEU A 56 -15.80 -8.82 -4.73
CA LEU A 56 -14.78 -7.98 -5.37
C LEU A 56 -15.28 -6.54 -5.55
N LEU A 57 -16.52 -6.36 -6.01
CA LEU A 57 -17.12 -5.05 -6.17
C LEU A 57 -17.20 -4.30 -4.83
N CYS A 58 -17.63 -4.99 -3.76
CA CYS A 58 -17.70 -4.43 -2.41
C CYS A 58 -16.32 -4.02 -1.89
N LEU A 59 -15.29 -4.85 -2.12
CA LEU A 59 -13.91 -4.55 -1.75
C LEU A 59 -13.39 -3.30 -2.47
N ILE A 60 -13.62 -3.19 -3.78
CA ILE A 60 -13.22 -2.03 -4.59
C ILE A 60 -13.92 -0.77 -4.08
N LEU A 61 -15.23 -0.83 -3.83
CA LEU A 61 -16.00 0.30 -3.28
C LEU A 61 -15.49 0.71 -1.90
N CYS A 62 -15.15 -0.24 -1.03
CA CYS A 62 -14.53 0.06 0.26
C CYS A 62 -13.21 0.82 0.09
N PHE A 63 -12.34 0.41 -0.85
CA PHE A 63 -11.09 1.11 -1.13
C PHE A 63 -11.29 2.50 -1.72
N GLU A 64 -12.30 2.68 -2.56
CA GLU A 64 -12.67 3.99 -3.10
C GLU A 64 -13.12 4.94 -1.98
N LEU A 65 -13.95 4.46 -1.04
CA LEU A 65 -14.34 5.23 0.14
C LEU A 65 -13.13 5.64 1.00
N PHE A 66 -12.20 4.72 1.25
CA PHE A 66 -10.97 5.04 1.97
C PHE A 66 -10.12 6.09 1.23
N ASN A 67 -10.00 6.01 -0.10
CA ASN A 67 -9.28 6.99 -0.89
C ASN A 67 -9.94 8.38 -0.85
N ILE A 68 -11.26 8.45 -0.92
CA ILE A 68 -12.00 9.72 -0.78
C ILE A 68 -11.74 10.33 0.61
N SER A 69 -11.77 9.52 1.67
CA SER A 69 -11.44 9.98 3.03
C SER A 69 -10.02 10.57 3.09
N ILE A 70 -9.03 9.91 2.48
CA ILE A 70 -7.64 10.39 2.42
C ILE A 70 -7.54 11.73 1.67
N ILE A 71 -8.20 11.87 0.53
CA ILE A 71 -8.17 13.10 -0.29
C ILE A 71 -8.81 14.26 0.47
N LYS A 72 -9.95 14.03 1.14
CA LYS A 72 -10.63 15.04 1.94
C LYS A 72 -9.75 15.54 3.08
N THR A 73 -9.04 14.63 3.76
CA THR A 73 -8.08 14.99 4.82
C THR A 73 -6.93 15.83 4.26
N LYS A 74 -6.44 15.56 3.05
CA LYS A 74 -5.36 16.33 2.41
C LYS A 74 -5.78 17.77 2.09
N TYR A 75 -7.01 17.98 1.60
CA TYR A 75 -7.51 19.31 1.25
C TYR A 75 -7.82 20.18 2.48
N SER A 76 -8.30 19.56 3.57
CA SER A 76 -8.65 20.25 4.82
C SER A 76 -7.44 20.76 5.63
N GLN A 77 -6.21 20.39 5.25
CA GLN A 77 -5.00 20.65 6.05
C GLN A 77 -4.08 21.71 5.43
N SER A 78 -4.56 22.41 4.40
CA SER A 78 -3.76 23.27 3.52
C SER A 78 -3.24 24.59 4.13
N SER A 79 -3.59 24.97 5.37
CA SER A 79 -3.19 26.28 5.91
C SER A 79 -1.98 26.26 6.83
N ASP A 80 -1.67 25.17 7.54
CA ASP A 80 -0.65 25.22 8.60
C ASP A 80 0.13 23.89 8.72
N ILE A 81 1.46 24.00 8.65
CA ILE A 81 2.51 23.02 9.05
C ILE A 81 3.10 22.14 7.93
N VAL A 82 4.04 22.72 7.17
CA VAL A 82 4.93 22.07 6.17
C VAL A 82 5.68 20.81 6.70
N ASN A 83 5.95 20.72 8.00
CA ASN A 83 6.65 19.57 8.59
C ASN A 83 5.74 18.37 8.93
N LYS A 84 4.42 18.58 9.05
CA LYS A 84 3.45 17.51 9.33
C LYS A 84 3.05 16.78 8.04
N GLU A 85 3.11 17.48 6.91
CA GLU A 85 2.80 16.97 5.58
C GLU A 85 3.66 15.75 5.19
N ASN A 86 4.96 15.77 5.49
CA ASN A 86 5.86 14.66 5.14
C ASN A 86 5.53 13.35 5.88
N LYS A 87 5.06 13.41 7.13
CA LYS A 87 4.64 12.20 7.88
C LYS A 87 3.32 11.65 7.33
N ILE A 88 2.39 12.54 6.99
CA ILE A 88 1.08 12.16 6.46
C ILE A 88 1.23 11.57 5.05
N ALA A 89 2.07 12.17 4.19
CA ALA A 89 2.39 11.63 2.88
C ALA A 89 2.98 10.21 2.96
N LYS A 90 3.90 9.96 3.90
CA LYS A 90 4.43 8.61 4.15
C LYS A 90 3.35 7.62 4.58
N ALA A 91 2.49 8.02 5.53
CA ALA A 91 1.39 7.16 5.98
C ALA A 91 0.42 6.82 4.84
N ILE A 92 0.11 7.78 3.96
CA ILE A 92 -0.72 7.56 2.77
C ILE A 92 -0.08 6.52 1.83
N ILE A 93 1.22 6.65 1.55
CA ILE A 93 1.93 5.68 0.70
C ILE A 93 1.88 4.28 1.30
N ILE A 94 2.07 4.15 2.62
CA ILE A 94 1.99 2.87 3.33
C ILE A 94 0.59 2.27 3.21
N ILE A 95 -0.47 3.07 3.42
CA ILE A 95 -1.86 2.61 3.30
C ILE A 95 -2.16 2.15 1.87
N GLN A 96 -1.71 2.90 0.86
CA GLN A 96 -1.89 2.53 -0.56
C GLN A 96 -1.15 1.23 -0.91
N ASN A 97 0.07 1.04 -0.41
CA ASN A 97 0.81 -0.21 -0.59
C ASN A 97 0.09 -1.40 0.06
N ILE A 98 -0.49 -1.20 1.26
CA ILE A 98 -1.29 -2.23 1.93
C ILE A 98 -2.55 -2.55 1.12
N GLN A 99 -3.28 -1.54 0.64
CA GLN A 99 -4.47 -1.74 -0.21
C GLN A 99 -4.13 -2.54 -1.47
N LEU A 100 -3.04 -2.18 -2.15
CA LEU A 100 -2.56 -2.91 -3.33
C LEU A 100 -2.20 -4.36 -2.97
N GLY A 101 -1.50 -4.57 -1.86
CA GLY A 101 -1.16 -5.90 -1.36
C GLY A 101 -2.40 -6.74 -1.05
N VAL A 102 -3.41 -6.16 -0.39
CA VAL A 102 -4.67 -6.84 -0.08
C VAL A 102 -5.41 -7.24 -1.35
N LEU A 103 -5.51 -6.32 -2.32
CA LEU A 103 -6.16 -6.59 -3.61
C LEU A 103 -5.47 -7.74 -4.36
N LEU A 104 -4.13 -7.74 -4.35
CA LEU A 104 -3.33 -8.76 -5.01
C LEU A 104 -3.38 -10.10 -4.28
N GLY A 105 -3.39 -10.09 -2.94
CA GLY A 105 -3.61 -11.28 -2.13
C GLY A 105 -4.98 -11.92 -2.38
N PHE A 106 -6.03 -11.10 -2.46
CA PHE A 106 -7.37 -11.56 -2.82
C PHE A 106 -7.42 -12.12 -4.24
N PHE A 107 -6.78 -11.44 -5.19
CA PHE A 107 -6.66 -11.91 -6.57
C PHE A 107 -6.00 -13.29 -6.63
N VAL A 108 -4.84 -13.46 -5.99
CA VAL A 108 -4.11 -14.74 -5.95
C VAL A 108 -4.98 -15.88 -5.39
N ASP A 109 -5.73 -15.63 -4.31
CA ASP A 109 -6.61 -16.64 -3.71
C ASP A 109 -7.77 -16.99 -4.65
N SER A 110 -8.35 -16.00 -5.35
CA SER A 110 -9.42 -16.23 -6.33
C SER A 110 -8.99 -17.09 -7.53
N PHE A 111 -7.73 -16.99 -7.99
CA PHE A 111 -7.19 -17.88 -9.03
C PHE A 111 -6.88 -19.28 -8.53
N LYS A 112 -6.54 -19.44 -7.26
CA LYS A 112 -6.19 -20.75 -6.67
C LYS A 112 -7.37 -21.73 -6.67
N VAL A 113 -8.59 -21.23 -6.53
CA VAL A 113 -9.82 -22.05 -6.50
C VAL A 113 -10.45 -22.26 -7.89
N GLY A 114 -9.85 -21.72 -8.95
CA GLY A 114 -10.32 -21.84 -10.34
C GLY A 114 -9.60 -22.91 -11.18
N SER A 115 -8.67 -23.69 -10.61
CA SER A 115 -8.04 -24.85 -11.25
C SER A 115 -8.69 -26.16 -10.79
#